data_AF-A0A800JKX5-F1
#
_entry.id   AF-A0A800JKX5-F1
#
_cell.length_a   1.000
_cell.length_b   1.000
_cell.length_c   1.000
_cell.angle_alpha   90.00
_cell.angle_beta   90.00
_cell.angle_gamma   90.00
#
_symmetry.space_group_name_H-M   'P 1'
#
loop_
_entity.id
_entity.type
_entity.pdbx_description
1 polymer ?
#
loop_
_entity_poly.entity_id
_entity_poly.type
_entity_poly.pdbx_seq_one_letter_code
_entity_poly.pdbx_strand_id
1 'polypeptide(L)'
;MREEKNTQRSLVNIGFDGRVHKIFRGPKAEERFSTEVKVLKFLERRGCEFVPRLLESDPDSLKIITSNVGKKVEIMGEEKTQEIFQQLEAYGVRHEDPYLRNITYRPSDGKFCIIDFEFATILSEEKSKSEGGKEVKFDVIVEWNCKTDVGRLRKKNEDEFLALSLDCEGVHFLGSKGSAPLEGSDFIFAVSDGMGGARSGEFASRIAVEKITGSLPAHFRSGVAGYNMDLNVLNELYQSINSEMIKFADAYPECKGMGTTLSMCWLLPDRLLLSHIGDSRIYRYREEEAGESSLIQLTEDDTRVAAMLRAGKISEYEARNHPMKNMLNKALGAGNQFVDPQVKEMKFDSGDRFLICSDGVTDGILDSELEELMRNGSDSGSIVECAVRVSGRDNATAIIIDIL
;
A
#
# COMPACT_ATOMS: atom_id res chain seq x y z
N MET A 1 50.01 -1.23 2.35
CA MET A 1 48.56 -1.06 2.18
C MET A 1 47.91 -2.28 2.82
N ARG A 2 47.00 -2.09 3.78
CA ARG A 2 46.30 -3.20 4.44
C ARG A 2 44.86 -3.20 3.93
N GLU A 3 44.41 -4.32 3.37
CA GLU A 3 43.05 -4.48 2.87
C GLU A 3 42.09 -4.63 4.06
N GLU A 4 41.01 -3.85 4.09
CA GLU A 4 40.12 -3.77 5.26
C GLU A 4 38.65 -4.11 4.94
N LYS A 5 38.23 -3.96 3.68
CA LYS A 5 36.92 -4.40 3.17
C LYS A 5 37.01 -4.56 1.65
N ASN A 6 36.92 -5.80 1.15
CA ASN A 6 36.82 -6.08 -0.28
C ASN A 6 35.48 -6.78 -0.51
N THR A 7 34.55 -6.09 -1.18
CA THR A 7 33.24 -6.63 -1.51
C THR A 7 33.04 -6.55 -3.02
N GLN A 8 32.01 -7.24 -3.53
CA GLN A 8 31.60 -7.08 -4.94
C GLN A 8 31.26 -5.62 -5.30
N ARG A 9 31.03 -4.75 -4.30
CA ARG A 9 30.49 -3.40 -4.44
C ARG A 9 31.50 -2.28 -4.16
N SER A 10 32.57 -2.55 -3.42
CA SER A 10 33.61 -1.56 -3.10
C SER A 10 34.89 -2.23 -2.60
N LEU A 11 36.02 -1.57 -2.87
CA LEU A 11 37.34 -1.94 -2.39
C LEU A 11 37.86 -0.85 -1.46
N VAL A 12 38.12 -1.19 -0.20
CA VAL A 12 38.57 -0.28 0.85
C VAL A 12 39.92 -0.72 1.42
N ASN A 13 40.89 0.19 1.31
CA ASN A 13 42.26 -0.03 1.72
C ASN A 13 42.77 1.13 2.58
N ILE A 14 43.49 0.82 3.66
CA ILE A 14 44.20 1.85 4.44
C ILE A 14 45.62 2.03 3.90
N GLY A 15 45.94 3.27 3.53
CA GLY A 15 47.27 3.73 3.13
C GLY A 15 48.28 3.72 4.29
N PHE A 16 49.58 3.73 3.98
CA PHE A 16 50.62 3.78 5.02
C PHE A 16 50.63 5.11 5.81
N ASP A 17 50.03 6.14 5.24
CA ASP A 17 49.76 7.45 5.85
C ASP A 17 48.50 7.46 6.73
N GLY A 18 47.82 6.31 6.88
CA GLY A 18 46.63 6.17 7.69
C GLY A 18 45.34 6.66 7.02
N ARG A 19 45.37 7.08 5.74
CA ARG A 19 44.16 7.48 5.00
C ARG A 19 43.39 6.27 4.48
N VAL A 20 42.07 6.39 4.39
CA VAL A 20 41.20 5.33 3.86
C VAL A 20 40.92 5.62 2.40
N HIS A 21 41.26 4.69 1.52
CA HIS A 21 40.96 4.76 0.09
C HIS A 21 39.81 3.80 -0.23
N LYS A 22 38.69 4.34 -0.72
CA LYS A 22 37.53 3.55 -1.16
C LYS A 22 37.33 3.73 -2.66
N ILE A 23 37.24 2.62 -3.40
CA ILE A 23 36.91 2.57 -4.82
C ILE A 23 35.55 1.88 -4.97
N PHE A 24 34.61 2.51 -5.64
CA PHE A 24 33.26 1.98 -5.86
C PHE A 24 33.24 1.09 -7.11
N ARG A 25 32.57 -0.06 -7.03
CA ARG A 25 32.50 -1.06 -8.12
C ARG A 25 31.11 -1.68 -8.20
N GLY A 26 30.78 -2.30 -9.33
CA GLY A 26 29.51 -3.00 -9.51
C GLY A 26 28.32 -2.08 -9.78
N PRO A 27 27.08 -2.57 -9.69
CA PRO A 27 25.88 -1.82 -10.05
C PRO A 27 25.77 -0.50 -9.29
N LYS A 28 25.29 0.55 -9.98
CA LYS A 28 25.04 1.88 -9.41
C LYS A 28 26.25 2.49 -8.67
N ALA A 29 27.47 2.18 -9.11
CA ALA A 29 28.69 2.68 -8.47
C ALA A 29 28.80 4.22 -8.52
N GLU A 30 28.38 4.84 -9.62
CA GLU A 30 28.34 6.31 -9.77
C GLU A 30 27.37 6.97 -8.78
N GLU A 31 26.16 6.41 -8.64
CA GLU A 31 25.15 6.90 -7.70
C GLU A 31 25.64 6.79 -6.25
N ARG A 32 26.20 5.63 -5.86
CA ARG A 32 26.76 5.42 -4.51
C ARG A 32 27.95 6.33 -4.20
N PHE A 33 28.84 6.52 -5.18
CA PHE A 33 29.94 7.48 -5.08
C PHE A 33 29.41 8.90 -4.86
N SER A 34 28.44 9.33 -5.68
CA SER A 34 27.83 10.66 -5.59
C SER A 34 27.17 10.89 -4.23
N THR A 35 26.39 9.92 -3.74
CA THR A 35 25.74 9.96 -2.43
C THR A 35 26.74 10.10 -1.30
N GLU A 36 27.77 9.24 -1.24
CA GLU A 36 28.75 9.28 -0.15
C GLU A 36 29.55 10.59 -0.15
N VAL A 37 29.95 11.10 -1.32
CA VAL A 37 30.62 12.41 -1.44
C VAL A 37 29.70 13.54 -0.98
N LYS A 38 28.43 13.52 -1.39
CA LYS A 38 27.43 14.56 -1.05
C LYS A 38 27.17 14.58 0.46
N VAL A 39 26.98 13.42 1.07
CA VAL A 39 26.68 13.27 2.50
C VAL A 39 27.88 13.66 3.36
N LEU A 40 29.09 13.20 3.04
CA LEU A 40 30.28 13.57 3.80
C LEU A 40 30.55 15.08 3.77
N LYS A 41 30.39 15.73 2.61
CA LYS A 41 30.49 17.20 2.49
C LYS A 41 29.38 17.92 3.25
N PHE A 42 28.18 17.35 3.32
CA PHE A 42 27.07 17.93 4.08
C PHE A 42 27.33 17.87 5.58
N LEU A 43 27.74 16.71 6.09
CA LEU A 43 28.06 16.49 7.51
C LEU A 43 29.26 17.32 7.96
N GLU A 44 30.28 17.48 7.11
CA GLU A 44 31.43 18.34 7.40
C GLU A 44 31.01 19.80 7.57
N ARG A 45 30.12 20.32 6.70
CA ARG A 45 29.59 21.69 6.83
C ARG A 45 28.77 21.90 8.11
N ARG A 46 28.15 20.84 8.65
CA ARG A 46 27.42 20.88 9.92
C ARG A 46 28.30 20.57 11.14
N GLY A 47 29.61 20.38 10.95
CA GLY A 47 30.54 20.13 12.05
C GLY A 47 30.36 18.77 12.72
N CYS A 48 29.88 17.75 12.00
CA CYS A 48 29.76 16.40 12.53
C CYS A 48 31.15 15.77 12.73
N GLU A 49 31.54 15.52 13.98
CA GLU A 49 32.91 15.06 14.32
C GLU A 49 33.07 13.54 14.44
N PHE A 50 31.97 12.79 14.35
CA PHE A 50 31.93 11.33 14.48
C PHE A 50 31.75 10.62 13.15
N VAL A 51 32.21 11.24 12.06
CA VAL A 51 32.23 10.67 10.70
C VAL A 51 33.57 10.94 10.02
N PRO A 52 33.97 10.18 8.99
CA PRO A 52 35.15 10.48 8.19
C PRO A 52 35.06 11.86 7.53
N ARG A 53 36.18 12.58 7.45
CA ARG A 53 36.29 13.76 6.59
C ARG A 53 36.69 13.32 5.19
N LEU A 54 36.03 13.88 4.18
CA LEU A 54 36.39 13.67 2.79
C LEU A 54 37.61 14.54 2.46
N LEU A 55 38.72 13.90 2.11
CA LEU A 55 39.98 14.58 1.77
C LEU A 55 40.08 14.81 0.26
N GLU A 56 39.76 13.78 -0.52
CA GLU A 56 39.81 13.82 -1.99
C GLU A 56 38.67 12.97 -2.57
N SER A 57 38.18 13.37 -3.75
CA SER A 57 37.18 12.63 -4.53
C SER A 57 37.52 12.73 -6.02
N ASP A 58 37.57 11.59 -6.70
CA ASP A 58 37.83 11.47 -8.14
C ASP A 58 36.62 10.80 -8.82
N PRO A 59 35.79 11.57 -9.54
CA PRO A 59 34.62 11.04 -10.24
C PRO A 59 34.97 10.09 -11.40
N ASP A 60 36.11 10.27 -12.07
CA ASP A 60 36.47 9.48 -13.25
C ASP A 60 36.86 8.05 -12.87
N SER A 61 37.51 7.89 -11.71
CA SER A 61 37.88 6.58 -11.17
C SER A 61 36.94 6.05 -10.08
N LEU A 62 35.87 6.79 -9.77
CA LEU A 62 34.93 6.52 -8.67
C LEU A 62 35.67 6.17 -7.38
N LYS A 63 36.56 7.07 -6.97
CA LYS A 63 37.43 6.88 -5.81
C LYS A 63 37.31 8.04 -4.82
N ILE A 64 37.19 7.73 -3.55
CA ILE A 64 37.30 8.70 -2.46
C ILE A 64 38.46 8.38 -1.54
N ILE A 65 39.01 9.42 -0.92
CA ILE A 65 39.99 9.34 0.16
C ILE A 65 39.40 10.05 1.37
N THR A 66 39.30 9.35 2.50
CA THR A 66 38.77 9.90 3.74
C THR A 66 39.77 9.77 4.90
N SER A 67 39.55 10.54 5.96
CA SER A 67 40.25 10.31 7.23
C SER A 67 39.86 8.96 7.83
N ASN A 68 40.79 8.33 8.54
CA ASN A 68 40.50 7.14 9.35
C ASN A 68 39.86 7.55 10.68
N VAL A 69 38.73 6.91 11.04
CA VAL A 69 37.94 7.22 12.23
C VAL A 69 37.86 6.04 13.21
N GLY A 70 38.97 5.32 13.36
CA GLY A 70 39.11 4.27 14.37
C GLY A 70 38.94 2.86 13.80
N LYS A 71 38.78 1.88 14.70
CA LYS A 71 38.68 0.46 14.33
C LYS A 71 37.24 -0.02 14.38
N LYS A 72 36.87 -0.94 13.50
CA LYS A 72 35.54 -1.56 13.51
C LYS A 72 35.21 -2.16 14.87
N VAL A 73 33.97 -2.00 15.30
CA VAL A 73 33.45 -2.58 16.53
C VAL A 73 32.92 -3.99 16.21
N GLU A 74 33.33 -4.98 17.01
CA GLU A 74 32.94 -6.39 16.78
C GLU A 74 31.67 -6.78 17.56
N ILE A 75 31.42 -6.16 18.71
CA ILE A 75 30.28 -6.46 19.59
C ILE A 75 29.72 -5.17 20.17
N MET A 76 28.41 -4.97 20.05
CA MET A 76 27.66 -3.87 20.63
C MET A 76 26.19 -4.27 20.78
N GLY A 77 25.49 -3.75 21.80
CA GLY A 77 24.05 -3.94 21.95
C GLY A 77 23.25 -3.19 20.87
N GLU A 78 22.08 -3.71 20.51
CA GLU A 78 21.21 -3.13 19.48
C GLU A 78 20.75 -1.71 19.83
N GLU A 79 20.34 -1.49 21.09
CA GLU A 79 19.95 -0.18 21.61
C GLU A 79 21.08 0.85 21.43
N LYS A 80 22.32 0.48 21.78
CA LYS A 80 23.48 1.37 21.65
C LYS A 80 23.84 1.65 20.19
N THR A 81 23.63 0.68 19.32
CA THR A 81 23.83 0.80 17.87
C THR A 81 22.85 1.83 17.30
N GLN A 82 21.56 1.72 17.64
CA GLN A 82 20.52 2.66 17.22
C GLN A 82 20.77 4.08 17.73
N GLU A 83 21.15 4.24 19.00
CA GLU A 83 21.51 5.54 19.58
C GLU A 83 22.64 6.26 18.81
N ILE A 84 23.64 5.50 18.33
CA ILE A 84 24.76 6.07 17.59
C ILE A 84 24.28 6.58 16.22
N PHE A 85 23.46 5.81 15.50
CA PHE A 85 22.94 6.23 14.20
C PHE A 85 21.91 7.37 14.31
N GLN A 86 21.08 7.39 15.35
CA GLN A 86 20.12 8.47 15.59
C GLN A 86 20.80 9.82 15.79
N GLN A 87 22.03 9.85 16.33
CA GLN A 87 22.80 11.10 16.44
C GLN A 87 23.07 11.76 15.08
N LEU A 88 23.09 11.02 13.96
CA LEU A 88 23.24 11.62 12.62
C LEU A 88 22.01 12.43 12.20
N GLU A 89 20.82 12.06 12.66
CA GLU A 89 19.59 12.75 12.27
C GLU A 89 19.57 14.19 12.79
N ALA A 90 20.19 14.44 13.95
CA ALA A 90 20.41 15.79 14.46
C ALA A 90 21.31 16.65 13.55
N TYR A 91 22.15 16.01 12.72
CA TYR A 91 22.93 16.66 11.68
C TYR A 91 22.23 16.63 10.32
N GLY A 92 20.94 16.30 10.26
CA GLY A 92 20.14 16.30 9.04
C GLY A 92 20.52 15.18 8.08
N VAL A 93 21.03 14.05 8.57
CA VAL A 93 21.33 12.87 7.74
C VAL A 93 20.77 11.61 8.41
N ARG A 94 20.07 10.78 7.64
CA ARG A 94 19.71 9.42 8.04
C ARG A 94 20.65 8.43 7.36
N HIS A 95 21.17 7.47 8.13
CA HIS A 95 21.95 6.36 7.59
C HIS A 95 21.03 5.16 7.37
N GLU A 96 20.80 4.78 6.12
CA GLU A 96 19.85 3.71 5.74
C GLU A 96 20.42 2.29 5.96
N ASP A 97 21.69 2.20 6.38
CA ASP A 97 22.36 0.94 6.75
C ASP A 97 22.87 0.94 8.21
N PRO A 98 22.00 1.04 9.25
CA PRO A 98 22.38 1.26 10.64
C PRO A 98 22.85 -0.01 11.36
N TYR A 99 23.80 -0.73 10.77
CA TYR A 99 24.36 -1.96 11.35
C TYR A 99 25.75 -1.74 11.94
N LEU A 100 26.09 -2.58 12.92
CA LEU A 100 27.38 -2.59 13.63
C LEU A 100 28.61 -2.56 12.71
N ARG A 101 28.53 -3.17 11.52
CA ARG A 101 29.62 -3.18 10.52
C ARG A 101 30.06 -1.78 10.04
N ASN A 102 29.19 -0.79 10.21
CA ASN A 102 29.40 0.61 9.83
C ASN A 102 29.75 1.49 11.03
N ILE A 103 30.00 0.89 12.19
CA ILE A 103 30.47 1.59 13.40
C ILE A 103 31.95 1.26 13.64
N THR A 104 32.72 2.32 13.83
CA THR A 104 34.09 2.25 14.33
C THR A 104 34.19 2.91 15.70
N TYR A 105 35.20 2.53 16.47
CA TYR A 105 35.55 3.17 17.73
C TYR A 105 36.90 3.85 17.60
N ARG A 106 36.96 5.14 17.94
CA ARG A 106 38.15 5.97 17.92
C ARG A 106 38.70 6.14 19.35
N PRO A 107 39.79 5.44 19.72
CA PRO A 107 40.28 5.45 21.10
C PRO A 107 40.85 6.78 21.58
N SER A 108 41.26 7.67 20.66
CA SER A 108 41.90 8.95 21.02
C SER A 108 40.96 9.90 21.76
N ASP A 109 39.65 9.83 21.50
CA ASP A 109 38.63 10.67 22.11
C ASP A 109 37.41 9.87 22.62
N GLY A 110 37.48 8.54 22.58
CA GLY A 110 36.45 7.65 23.11
C GLY A 110 35.12 7.70 22.35
N LYS A 111 35.10 8.18 21.10
CA LYS A 111 33.88 8.31 20.30
C LYS A 111 33.64 7.08 19.42
N PHE A 112 32.38 6.67 19.32
CA PHE A 112 31.91 5.83 18.22
C PHE A 112 31.71 6.71 17.00
N CYS A 113 32.17 6.23 15.84
CA CYS A 113 32.06 6.93 14.57
C CYS A 113 31.34 6.06 13.56
N ILE A 114 30.65 6.72 12.63
CA ILE A 114 29.88 6.06 11.58
C ILE A 114 30.64 6.20 10.27
N ILE A 115 30.74 5.11 9.52
CA ILE A 115 31.41 5.01 8.23
C ILE A 115 30.46 4.45 7.18
N ASP A 116 30.82 4.57 5.90
CA ASP A 116 30.10 3.95 4.78
C ASP A 116 28.74 4.59 4.44
N PHE A 117 28.76 5.84 3.99
CA PHE A 117 27.55 6.64 3.70
C PHE A 117 27.01 6.43 2.27
N GLU A 118 27.30 5.28 1.65
CA GLU A 118 26.81 4.98 0.30
C GLU A 118 25.28 4.80 0.24
N PHE A 119 24.65 4.56 1.39
CA PHE A 119 23.20 4.49 1.59
C PHE A 119 22.79 5.45 2.72
N ALA A 120 22.99 6.75 2.52
CA ALA A 120 22.57 7.77 3.48
C ALA A 120 21.79 8.90 2.79
N THR A 121 20.78 9.41 3.50
CA THR A 121 19.82 10.40 3.00
C THR A 121 20.00 11.71 3.75
N ILE A 122 20.13 12.83 3.03
CA ILE A 122 20.11 14.16 3.66
C ILE A 122 18.66 14.56 3.89
N LEU A 123 18.29 14.77 5.15
CA LEU A 123 16.98 15.23 5.60
C LEU A 123 16.89 16.73 5.33
N SER A 124 16.02 17.15 4.41
CA SER A 124 15.87 18.54 4.02
C SER A 124 15.17 19.37 5.11
N GLU A 125 15.78 20.48 5.53
CA GLU A 125 15.13 21.52 6.32
C GLU A 125 14.20 22.35 5.43
N GLU A 126 12.91 22.39 5.77
CA GLU A 126 11.94 23.22 5.06
C GLU A 126 12.08 24.70 5.44
N LYS A 127 12.55 25.54 4.50
CA LYS A 127 11.77 26.64 3.90
C LYS A 127 12.59 27.56 2.98
N SER A 128 11.95 27.85 1.85
CA SER A 128 11.91 29.12 1.12
C SER A 128 12.81 29.34 -0.09
N LYS A 129 12.10 29.66 -1.19
CA LYS A 129 12.40 30.49 -2.35
C LYS A 129 13.00 29.84 -3.61
N SER A 130 12.15 30.00 -4.64
CA SER A 130 12.41 30.30 -6.04
C SER A 130 12.98 29.21 -6.96
N GLU A 131 12.12 28.88 -7.93
CA GLU A 131 12.37 28.57 -9.33
C GLU A 131 12.77 27.13 -9.70
N GLY A 132 11.78 26.42 -10.26
CA GLY A 132 12.01 25.55 -11.43
C GLY A 132 12.17 24.05 -11.17
N GLY A 133 11.10 23.38 -10.73
CA GLY A 133 10.99 21.91 -10.76
C GLY A 133 10.00 21.42 -9.71
N LYS A 134 8.81 20.98 -10.14
CA LYS A 134 7.74 20.51 -9.24
C LYS A 134 8.13 19.19 -8.55
N GLU A 135 8.57 19.26 -7.30
CA GLU A 135 8.47 18.17 -6.32
C GLU A 135 7.21 18.43 -5.49
N VAL A 136 6.20 17.56 -5.63
CA VAL A 136 4.94 17.64 -4.88
C VAL A 136 5.15 16.91 -3.55
N LYS A 137 5.02 17.63 -2.44
CA LYS A 137 4.82 17.03 -1.11
C LYS A 137 3.42 16.44 -1.06
N PHE A 138 3.30 15.17 -0.71
CA PHE A 138 2.00 14.53 -0.49
C PHE A 138 1.67 14.56 1.00
N ASP A 139 1.02 15.64 1.47
CA ASP A 139 0.19 15.59 2.67
C ASP A 139 -1.17 14.98 2.28
N VAL A 140 -1.18 13.74 1.76
CA VAL A 140 -2.43 13.09 1.33
C VAL A 140 -3.13 12.52 2.55
N ILE A 141 -4.36 12.97 2.78
CA ILE A 141 -5.22 12.47 3.83
C ILE A 141 -6.27 11.55 3.20
N VAL A 142 -6.41 10.35 3.76
CA VAL A 142 -7.49 9.44 3.40
C VAL A 142 -8.60 9.63 4.43
N GLU A 143 -9.77 10.08 3.97
CA GLU A 143 -11.00 10.08 4.77
C GLU A 143 -11.92 8.95 4.29
N TRP A 144 -12.57 8.25 5.21
CA TRP A 144 -13.47 7.16 4.85
C TRP A 144 -14.76 7.15 5.66
N ASN A 145 -15.78 6.57 5.06
CA ASN A 145 -17.10 6.42 5.65
C ASN A 145 -17.75 5.14 5.12
N CYS A 146 -18.18 4.27 6.03
CA CYS A 146 -18.73 2.95 5.75
C CYS A 146 -20.14 2.85 6.34
N LYS A 147 -21.05 2.27 5.57
CA LYS A 147 -22.41 1.97 6.01
C LYS A 147 -22.86 0.65 5.43
N THR A 148 -23.53 -0.13 6.25
CA THR A 148 -24.29 -1.30 5.84
C THR A 148 -25.70 -1.22 6.42
N ASP A 149 -26.68 -1.76 5.70
CA ASP A 149 -28.08 -1.85 6.10
C ASP A 149 -28.69 -3.17 5.61
N VAL A 150 -29.55 -3.78 6.43
CA VAL A 150 -30.20 -5.04 6.09
C VAL A 150 -31.21 -4.90 4.95
N GLY A 151 -31.66 -3.68 4.65
CA GLY A 151 -32.75 -3.45 3.71
C GLY A 151 -34.12 -3.73 4.34
N ARG A 152 -35.17 -3.71 3.53
CA ARG A 152 -36.56 -3.82 4.00
C ARG A 152 -37.10 -5.24 3.98
N LEU A 153 -36.61 -6.08 3.06
CA LEU A 153 -37.18 -7.42 2.81
C LEU A 153 -36.34 -8.56 3.39
N ARG A 154 -35.03 -8.37 3.58
CA ARG A 154 -34.15 -9.38 4.17
C ARG A 154 -34.32 -9.42 5.69
N LYS A 155 -34.09 -10.59 6.28
CA LYS A 155 -34.15 -10.80 7.74
C LYS A 155 -32.80 -10.67 8.43
N LYS A 156 -31.73 -10.82 7.67
CA LYS A 156 -30.34 -10.81 8.14
C LYS A 156 -29.53 -10.00 7.14
N ASN A 157 -28.48 -9.37 7.66
CA ASN A 157 -27.47 -8.75 6.85
C ASN A 157 -26.38 -9.78 6.55
N GLU A 158 -26.20 -10.09 5.27
CA GLU A 158 -25.21 -11.02 4.75
C GLU A 158 -24.05 -10.28 4.08
N ASP A 159 -24.18 -8.96 3.91
CA ASP A 159 -23.10 -8.06 3.55
C ASP A 159 -22.18 -7.77 4.74
N GLU A 160 -20.90 -7.56 4.44
CA GLU A 160 -19.89 -7.09 5.37
C GLU A 160 -18.98 -6.07 4.68
N PHE A 161 -18.48 -5.08 5.44
CA PHE A 161 -17.41 -4.22 5.00
C PHE A 161 -16.17 -4.39 5.88
N LEU A 162 -15.00 -4.17 5.30
CA LEU A 162 -13.72 -4.22 5.98
C LEU A 162 -12.98 -2.90 5.76
N ALA A 163 -12.44 -2.33 6.82
CA ALA A 163 -11.57 -1.16 6.78
C ALA A 163 -10.37 -1.40 7.70
N LEU A 164 -9.16 -1.38 7.17
CA LEU A 164 -7.91 -1.65 7.88
C LEU A 164 -6.85 -0.61 7.55
N SER A 165 -5.97 -0.33 8.50
CA SER A 165 -4.66 0.26 8.21
C SER A 165 -3.55 -0.74 8.54
N LEU A 166 -2.46 -0.67 7.78
CA LEU A 166 -1.25 -1.47 8.00
C LEU A 166 -0.05 -0.55 8.12
N ASP A 167 0.70 -0.71 9.21
CA ASP A 167 1.92 0.04 9.49
C ASP A 167 3.01 -0.87 10.07
N CYS A 168 4.09 -0.28 10.57
CA CYS A 168 5.19 -1.03 11.18
C CYS A 168 4.82 -1.72 12.51
N GLU A 169 3.72 -1.31 13.16
CA GLU A 169 3.22 -1.91 14.41
C GLU A 169 2.27 -3.08 14.13
N GLY A 170 1.62 -3.11 12.96
CA GLY A 170 0.86 -4.25 12.48
C GLY A 170 -0.39 -3.85 11.72
N VAL A 171 -1.48 -4.58 11.96
CA VAL A 171 -2.78 -4.35 11.32
C VAL A 171 -3.76 -3.80 12.34
N HIS A 172 -4.41 -2.70 11.99
CA HIS A 172 -5.36 -2.01 12.84
C HIS A 172 -6.73 -1.99 12.15
N PHE A 173 -7.77 -2.43 12.87
CA PHE A 173 -9.13 -2.32 12.40
C PHE A 173 -9.61 -0.87 12.52
N LEU A 174 -10.08 -0.33 11.40
CA LEU A 174 -10.62 1.02 11.35
C LEU A 174 -12.12 1.00 11.67
N GLY A 175 -12.59 2.07 12.30
CA GLY A 175 -14.01 2.28 12.54
C GLY A 175 -14.78 2.57 11.25
N SER A 176 -16.10 2.66 11.35
CA SER A 176 -16.97 2.98 10.20
C SER A 176 -16.75 4.37 9.63
N LYS A 177 -16.17 5.30 10.37
CA LYS A 177 -15.78 6.62 9.87
C LYS A 177 -14.43 7.01 10.45
N GLY A 178 -13.59 7.66 9.67
CA GLY A 178 -12.30 8.15 10.15
C GLY A 178 -11.53 8.89 9.07
N SER A 179 -10.39 9.43 9.48
CA SER A 179 -9.46 10.13 8.60
C SER A 179 -8.04 9.89 9.13
N ALA A 180 -7.10 9.63 8.24
CA ALA A 180 -5.71 9.40 8.58
C ALA A 180 -4.78 9.78 7.41
N PRO A 181 -3.54 10.20 7.68
CA PRO A 181 -2.56 10.42 6.63
C PRO A 181 -2.22 9.10 5.93
N LEU A 182 -2.01 9.16 4.62
CA LEU A 182 -1.52 8.02 3.83
C LEU A 182 -0.02 7.75 4.07
N GLU A 183 0.70 8.72 4.63
CA GLU A 183 2.12 8.57 4.92
C GLU A 183 2.35 7.53 6.03
N GLY A 184 3.19 6.52 5.73
CA GLY A 184 3.62 5.52 6.69
C GLY A 184 2.65 4.37 6.93
N SER A 185 1.47 4.39 6.31
CA SER A 185 0.45 3.35 6.46
C SER A 185 -0.22 3.02 5.13
N ASP A 186 -0.45 1.73 4.88
CA ASP A 186 -1.34 1.28 3.81
C ASP A 186 -2.77 1.20 4.33
N PHE A 187 -3.76 1.45 3.46
CA PHE A 187 -5.17 1.30 3.81
C PHE A 187 -5.84 0.25 2.94
N ILE A 188 -6.62 -0.63 3.56
CA ILE A 188 -7.39 -1.66 2.85
C ILE A 188 -8.87 -1.47 3.16
N PHE A 189 -9.66 -1.33 2.11
CA PHE A 189 -11.11 -1.24 2.18
C PHE A 189 -11.72 -2.33 1.30
N ALA A 190 -12.69 -3.09 1.83
CA ALA A 190 -13.35 -4.13 1.06
C ALA A 190 -14.85 -4.24 1.39
N VAL A 191 -15.64 -4.64 0.40
CA VAL A 191 -17.04 -5.05 0.58
C VAL A 191 -17.19 -6.49 0.10
N SER A 192 -17.95 -7.27 0.86
CA SER A 192 -18.32 -8.64 0.52
C SER A 192 -19.81 -8.85 0.71
N ASP A 193 -20.47 -9.42 -0.30
CA ASP A 193 -21.86 -9.87 -0.25
C ASP A 193 -21.91 -11.40 -0.17
N GLY A 194 -22.36 -11.91 0.97
CA GLY A 194 -22.39 -13.33 1.29
C GLY A 194 -23.66 -14.03 0.83
N MET A 195 -23.51 -15.22 0.24
CA MET A 195 -24.62 -16.05 -0.24
C MET A 195 -24.56 -17.48 0.32
N GLY A 196 -25.73 -18.14 0.42
CA GLY A 196 -25.81 -19.60 0.61
C GLY A 196 -25.69 -20.10 2.05
N GLY A 197 -25.69 -19.22 3.04
CA GLY A 197 -25.64 -19.58 4.45
C GLY A 197 -25.25 -18.38 5.31
N ALA A 198 -25.93 -18.22 6.45
CA ALA A 198 -25.66 -17.09 7.35
C ALA A 198 -24.18 -17.10 7.75
N ARG A 199 -23.49 -15.97 7.53
CA ARG A 199 -22.08 -15.66 7.88
C ARG A 199 -21.01 -15.91 6.80
N SER A 200 -21.39 -16.07 5.53
CA SER A 200 -20.44 -16.23 4.42
C SER A 200 -19.53 -15.00 4.22
N GLY A 201 -20.09 -13.79 4.27
CA GLY A 201 -19.34 -12.52 4.18
C GLY A 201 -18.41 -12.30 5.39
N GLU A 202 -18.93 -12.46 6.62
CA GLU A 202 -18.12 -12.38 7.86
C GLU A 202 -16.92 -13.35 7.82
N PHE A 203 -17.15 -14.59 7.34
CA PHE A 203 -16.11 -15.61 7.23
C PHE A 203 -15.04 -15.23 6.20
N ALA A 204 -15.45 -14.72 5.05
CA ALA A 204 -14.53 -14.25 4.02
C ALA A 204 -13.70 -13.05 4.48
N SER A 205 -14.34 -12.06 5.11
CA SER A 205 -13.67 -10.89 5.71
C SER A 205 -12.66 -11.30 6.78
N ARG A 206 -13.01 -12.26 7.64
CA ARG A 206 -12.07 -12.79 8.65
C ARG A 206 -10.87 -13.48 8.01
N ILE A 207 -11.08 -14.35 7.02
CA ILE A 207 -9.96 -15.02 6.33
C ILE A 207 -9.11 -14.00 5.57
N ALA A 208 -9.74 -13.02 4.91
CA ALA A 208 -9.03 -11.95 4.23
C ALA A 208 -8.10 -11.24 5.22
N VAL A 209 -8.59 -10.84 6.40
CA VAL A 209 -7.75 -10.25 7.46
C VAL A 209 -6.63 -11.21 7.88
N GLU A 210 -6.94 -12.47 8.20
CA GLU A 210 -5.92 -13.46 8.63
C GLU A 210 -4.83 -13.71 7.59
N LYS A 211 -5.17 -13.67 6.30
CA LYS A 211 -4.22 -13.89 5.21
C LYS A 211 -3.47 -12.64 4.81
N ILE A 212 -4.12 -11.48 4.82
CA ILE A 212 -3.47 -10.17 4.72
C ILE A 212 -2.44 -10.08 5.85
N THR A 213 -2.86 -10.22 7.10
CA THR A 213 -1.98 -10.23 8.28
C THR A 213 -0.98 -11.39 8.33
N GLY A 214 -1.20 -12.51 7.65
CA GLY A 214 -0.27 -13.64 7.62
C GLY A 214 0.79 -13.53 6.51
N SER A 215 0.43 -12.89 5.39
CA SER A 215 1.29 -12.74 4.21
C SER A 215 2.08 -11.43 4.24
N LEU A 216 1.50 -10.35 4.78
CA LEU A 216 2.12 -9.02 4.87
C LEU A 216 3.23 -8.82 5.90
N PRO A 217 3.33 -9.55 7.03
CA PRO A 217 4.45 -9.39 7.96
C PRO A 217 5.80 -9.73 7.33
N ALA A 218 5.83 -10.47 6.22
CA ALA A 218 7.05 -10.69 5.45
C ALA A 218 7.42 -9.49 4.57
N HIS A 219 6.42 -8.76 4.07
CA HIS A 219 6.58 -7.62 3.17
C HIS A 219 6.92 -6.32 3.91
N PHE A 220 6.29 -6.04 5.06
CA PHE A 220 6.65 -4.90 5.91
C PHE A 220 8.03 -5.06 6.59
N ARG A 221 8.49 -6.30 6.82
CA ARG A 221 9.82 -6.57 7.41
C ARG A 221 10.98 -6.58 6.40
N SER A 222 10.69 -6.53 5.10
CA SER A 222 11.69 -6.53 4.03
C SER A 222 11.75 -5.17 3.37
N GLY A 223 12.31 -4.17 4.06
CA GLY A 223 12.63 -2.84 3.51
C GLY A 223 13.74 -2.88 2.45
N VAL A 224 13.53 -3.60 1.35
CA VAL A 224 14.39 -3.59 0.17
C VAL A 224 13.62 -2.89 -0.94
N ALA A 225 14.16 -1.73 -1.31
CA ALA A 225 13.75 -0.94 -2.47
C ALA A 225 13.38 -1.81 -3.68
N GLY A 226 12.16 -1.63 -4.20
CA GLY A 226 11.80 -1.97 -5.57
C GLY A 226 11.18 -3.35 -5.81
N TYR A 227 10.42 -3.91 -4.86
CA TYR A 227 9.44 -4.92 -5.25
C TYR A 227 8.17 -4.22 -5.69
N ASN A 228 7.88 -4.29 -7.00
CA ASN A 228 6.50 -4.21 -7.47
C ASN A 228 5.68 -5.09 -6.52
N MET A 229 4.63 -4.56 -5.90
CA MET A 229 3.64 -5.45 -5.32
C MET A 229 3.05 -6.19 -6.52
N ASP A 230 3.61 -7.36 -6.84
CA ASP A 230 3.16 -8.12 -7.99
C ASP A 230 1.66 -8.33 -7.79
N LEU A 231 0.87 -8.05 -8.82
CA LEU A 231 -0.58 -8.34 -8.86
C LEU A 231 -0.86 -9.81 -8.47
N ASN A 232 0.16 -10.66 -8.50
CA ASN A 232 0.20 -12.01 -7.96
C ASN A 232 -0.19 -12.10 -6.47
N VAL A 233 0.18 -11.13 -5.61
CA VAL A 233 -0.17 -11.15 -4.17
C VAL A 233 -1.69 -11.13 -3.98
N LEU A 234 -2.38 -10.27 -4.74
CA LEU A 234 -3.84 -10.19 -4.71
C LEU A 234 -4.48 -11.46 -5.31
N ASN A 235 -3.91 -12.01 -6.37
CA ASN A 235 -4.37 -13.29 -6.90
C ASN A 235 -4.23 -14.42 -5.87
N GLU A 236 -3.06 -14.56 -5.24
CA GLU A 236 -2.79 -15.55 -4.20
C GLU A 236 -3.72 -15.38 -2.99
N LEU A 237 -3.99 -14.14 -2.59
CA LEU A 237 -4.95 -13.83 -1.53
C LEU A 237 -6.34 -14.41 -1.86
N TYR A 238 -6.87 -14.15 -3.06
CA TYR A 238 -8.18 -14.67 -3.47
C TYR A 238 -8.19 -16.20 -3.60
N GLN A 239 -7.13 -16.82 -4.15
CA GLN A 239 -7.02 -18.29 -4.17
C GLN A 239 -7.03 -18.89 -2.76
N SER A 240 -6.33 -18.24 -1.83
CA SER A 240 -6.21 -18.66 -0.44
C SER A 240 -7.55 -18.54 0.28
N ILE A 241 -8.25 -17.41 0.14
CA ILE A 241 -9.60 -17.21 0.68
C ILE A 241 -10.55 -18.28 0.13
N ASN A 242 -10.56 -18.49 -1.20
CA ASN A 242 -11.40 -19.49 -1.84
C ASN A 242 -11.13 -20.90 -1.31
N SER A 243 -9.85 -21.28 -1.20
CA SER A 243 -9.45 -22.61 -0.72
C SER A 243 -9.89 -22.86 0.72
N GLU A 244 -9.74 -21.86 1.60
CA GLU A 244 -10.19 -21.98 3.00
C GLU A 244 -11.72 -22.00 3.12
N MET A 245 -12.44 -21.24 2.30
CA MET A 245 -13.90 -21.29 2.23
C MET A 245 -14.42 -22.68 1.82
N ILE A 246 -13.78 -23.31 0.82
CA ILE A 246 -14.13 -24.67 0.38
C ILE A 246 -13.89 -25.67 1.50
N LYS A 247 -12.72 -25.65 2.14
CA LYS A 247 -12.40 -26.56 3.27
C LYS A 247 -13.41 -26.40 4.40
N PHE A 248 -13.81 -25.18 4.70
CA PHE A 248 -14.80 -24.90 5.74
C PHE A 248 -16.19 -25.42 5.37
N ALA A 249 -16.63 -25.18 4.13
CA ALA A 249 -17.90 -25.69 3.62
C ALA A 249 -17.95 -27.23 3.57
N ASP A 250 -16.81 -27.89 3.33
CA ASP A 250 -16.68 -29.35 3.37
C ASP A 250 -16.71 -29.91 4.80
N ALA A 251 -16.15 -29.18 5.77
CA ALA A 251 -16.13 -29.57 7.18
C ALA A 251 -17.49 -29.40 7.88
N TYR A 252 -18.27 -28.40 7.48
CA TYR A 252 -19.54 -28.03 8.12
C TYR A 252 -20.71 -28.11 7.12
N PRO A 253 -21.56 -29.16 7.17
CA PRO A 253 -22.67 -29.35 6.24
C PRO A 253 -23.64 -28.17 6.15
N GLU A 254 -23.81 -27.40 7.23
CA GLU A 254 -24.62 -26.18 7.29
C GLU A 254 -24.06 -25.01 6.47
N CYS A 255 -22.77 -25.06 6.12
CA CYS A 255 -22.08 -24.09 5.28
C CYS A 255 -21.92 -24.58 3.84
N LYS A 256 -22.53 -25.71 3.48
CA LYS A 256 -22.45 -26.27 2.13
C LYS A 256 -23.06 -25.31 1.11
N GLY A 257 -22.26 -24.92 0.12
CA GLY A 257 -22.67 -23.96 -0.90
C GLY A 257 -22.48 -22.50 -0.50
N MET A 258 -21.85 -22.22 0.66
CA MET A 258 -21.41 -20.90 1.06
C MET A 258 -20.54 -20.27 -0.03
N GLY A 259 -20.85 -19.03 -0.39
CA GLY A 259 -20.03 -18.21 -1.26
C GLY A 259 -20.12 -16.73 -0.93
N THR A 260 -19.24 -15.92 -1.49
CA THR A 260 -19.30 -14.47 -1.34
C THR A 260 -18.73 -13.76 -2.55
N THR A 261 -19.17 -12.53 -2.78
CA THR A 261 -18.42 -11.55 -3.58
C THR A 261 -17.29 -10.96 -2.73
N LEU A 262 -16.28 -10.39 -3.36
CA LEU A 262 -15.25 -9.58 -2.70
C LEU A 262 -14.77 -8.50 -3.67
N SER A 263 -14.90 -7.25 -3.24
CA SER A 263 -14.36 -6.08 -3.95
C SER A 263 -13.50 -5.29 -2.99
N MET A 264 -12.24 -5.06 -3.35
CA MET A 264 -11.25 -4.49 -2.44
C MET A 264 -10.38 -3.44 -3.12
N CYS A 265 -10.17 -2.33 -2.41
CA CYS A 265 -9.18 -1.30 -2.67
C CYS A 265 -8.06 -1.40 -1.62
N TRP A 266 -6.82 -1.45 -2.07
CA TRP A 266 -5.64 -1.33 -1.23
C TRP A 266 -4.86 -0.09 -1.66
N LEU A 267 -4.95 0.96 -0.85
CA LEU A 267 -4.25 2.21 -1.04
C LEU A 267 -2.85 2.10 -0.46
N LEU A 268 -1.87 2.32 -1.32
CA LEU A 268 -0.47 2.55 -0.98
C LEU A 268 -0.14 4.04 -1.20
N PRO A 269 0.95 4.55 -0.61
CA PRO A 269 1.36 5.94 -0.78
C PRO A 269 1.48 6.43 -2.24
N ASP A 270 1.82 5.54 -3.18
CA ASP A 270 2.10 5.89 -4.58
C ASP A 270 1.06 5.36 -5.59
N ARG A 271 0.18 4.44 -5.17
CA ARG A 271 -0.76 3.75 -6.09
C ARG A 271 -1.95 3.12 -5.35
N LEU A 272 -3.02 2.87 -6.10
CA LEU A 272 -4.17 2.10 -5.69
C LEU A 272 -4.11 0.73 -6.37
N LEU A 273 -4.22 -0.33 -5.59
CA LEU A 273 -4.45 -1.67 -6.09
C LEU A 273 -5.91 -2.06 -5.89
N LEU A 274 -6.53 -2.52 -6.95
CA LEU A 274 -7.92 -2.94 -6.99
C LEU A 274 -7.97 -4.44 -7.22
N SER A 275 -8.83 -5.13 -6.48
CA SER A 275 -9.16 -6.53 -6.74
C SER A 275 -10.66 -6.78 -6.61
N HIS A 276 -11.20 -7.68 -7.44
CA HIS A 276 -12.63 -7.92 -7.47
C HIS A 276 -13.00 -9.31 -8.01
N ILE A 277 -14.00 -9.93 -7.37
CA ILE A 277 -14.81 -11.05 -7.87
C ILE A 277 -16.27 -10.82 -7.45
N GLY A 278 -17.20 -10.95 -8.40
CA GLY A 278 -18.63 -10.94 -8.14
C GLY A 278 -19.33 -9.80 -8.86
N ASP A 279 -20.35 -9.21 -8.24
CA ASP A 279 -21.16 -8.12 -8.80
C ASP A 279 -21.30 -6.91 -7.87
N SER A 280 -20.65 -6.95 -6.70
CA SER A 280 -20.25 -5.74 -5.99
C SER A 280 -19.37 -4.86 -6.90
N ARG A 281 -19.38 -3.54 -6.70
CA ARG A 281 -18.73 -2.60 -7.63
C ARG A 281 -17.78 -1.64 -6.94
N ILE A 282 -16.76 -1.23 -7.69
CA ILE A 282 -15.87 -0.14 -7.31
C ILE A 282 -15.99 0.95 -8.37
N TYR A 283 -16.25 2.17 -7.94
CA TYR A 283 -16.32 3.36 -8.77
C TYR A 283 -15.27 4.38 -8.34
N ARG A 284 -14.83 5.20 -9.30
CA ARG A 284 -14.08 6.43 -9.04
C ARG A 284 -14.86 7.62 -9.58
N TYR A 285 -15.06 8.61 -8.73
CA TYR A 285 -15.52 9.93 -9.08
C TYR A 285 -14.32 10.89 -9.09
N ARG A 286 -14.20 11.69 -10.15
CA ARG A 286 -13.23 12.77 -10.27
C ARG A 286 -13.90 13.99 -10.87
N GLU A 287 -13.65 15.14 -10.28
CA GLU A 287 -13.96 16.44 -10.86
C GLU A 287 -12.74 16.93 -11.66
N GLU A 288 -12.90 17.18 -12.95
CA GLU A 288 -11.82 17.64 -13.83
C GLU A 288 -11.80 19.18 -13.90
N GLU A 289 -10.61 19.74 -14.20
CA GLU A 289 -10.36 21.20 -14.21
C GLU A 289 -11.29 22.00 -15.16
N ALA A 290 -11.91 21.32 -16.13
CA ALA A 290 -12.86 21.93 -17.07
C ALA A 290 -14.30 22.04 -16.51
N GLY A 291 -14.55 21.63 -15.26
CA GLY A 291 -15.89 21.55 -14.67
C GLY A 291 -16.70 20.35 -15.16
N GLU A 292 -16.07 19.44 -15.89
CA GLU A 292 -16.62 18.13 -16.22
C GLU A 292 -16.30 17.19 -15.06
N SER A 293 -17.29 16.45 -14.57
CA SER A 293 -17.05 15.37 -13.62
C SER A 293 -17.45 14.04 -14.21
N SER A 294 -16.72 12.99 -13.83
CA SER A 294 -16.98 11.65 -14.34
C SER A 294 -17.00 10.65 -13.20
N LEU A 295 -18.06 9.83 -13.18
CA LEU A 295 -18.10 8.60 -12.42
C LEU A 295 -17.77 7.44 -13.35
N ILE A 296 -16.72 6.68 -13.02
CA ILE A 296 -16.28 5.54 -13.83
C ILE A 296 -16.33 4.29 -12.95
N GLN A 297 -17.02 3.26 -13.43
CA GLN A 297 -16.95 1.92 -12.84
C GLN A 297 -15.59 1.29 -13.16
N LEU A 298 -14.81 0.94 -12.13
CA LEU A 298 -13.48 0.37 -12.26
C LEU A 298 -13.49 -1.17 -12.35
N THR A 299 -14.52 -1.82 -11.81
CA THR A 299 -14.74 -3.27 -11.87
C THR A 299 -15.69 -3.66 -12.99
N GLU A 300 -15.64 -4.91 -13.43
CA GLU A 300 -16.66 -5.47 -14.32
C GLU A 300 -17.47 -6.53 -13.60
N ASP A 301 -18.80 -6.49 -13.66
CA ASP A 301 -19.59 -7.51 -12.99
C ASP A 301 -19.33 -8.91 -13.59
N ASP A 302 -19.14 -9.89 -12.72
CA ASP A 302 -19.02 -11.31 -13.03
C ASP A 302 -20.38 -12.01 -13.08
N THR A 303 -21.44 -11.32 -13.51
CA THR A 303 -22.76 -11.93 -13.74
C THR A 303 -22.90 -12.46 -15.16
N ARG A 304 -23.84 -13.42 -15.33
CA ARG A 304 -24.19 -13.96 -16.64
C ARG A 304 -24.70 -12.87 -17.58
N VAL A 305 -25.46 -11.93 -17.05
CA VAL A 305 -26.05 -10.84 -17.81
C VAL A 305 -25.00 -9.82 -18.23
N ALA A 306 -24.05 -9.48 -17.35
CA ALA A 306 -22.94 -8.60 -17.73
C ALA A 306 -22.07 -9.23 -18.84
N ALA A 307 -21.82 -10.55 -18.78
CA ALA A 307 -21.12 -11.25 -19.85
C ALA A 307 -21.89 -11.22 -21.19
N MET A 308 -23.22 -11.31 -21.16
CA MET A 308 -24.06 -11.17 -22.37
C MET A 308 -24.04 -9.75 -22.94
N LEU A 309 -24.09 -8.74 -22.07
CA LEU A 309 -23.98 -7.34 -22.44
C LEU A 309 -22.63 -7.04 -23.09
N ARG A 310 -21.52 -7.45 -22.47
CA ARG A 310 -20.16 -7.32 -23.04
C ARG A 310 -20.00 -8.01 -24.39
N ALA A 311 -20.67 -9.14 -24.58
CA ALA A 311 -20.68 -9.87 -25.85
C ALA A 311 -21.63 -9.26 -26.91
N GLY A 312 -22.28 -8.13 -26.62
CA GLY A 312 -23.23 -7.46 -27.53
C GLY A 312 -24.51 -8.26 -27.80
N LYS A 313 -24.84 -9.23 -26.93
CA LYS A 313 -26.01 -10.11 -27.11
C LYS A 313 -27.32 -9.50 -26.61
N ILE A 314 -27.22 -8.52 -25.72
CA ILE A 314 -28.33 -7.78 -25.14
C ILE A 314 -27.92 -6.31 -25.00
N SER A 315 -28.91 -5.43 -25.01
CA SER A 315 -28.75 -4.01 -24.69
C SER A 315 -28.66 -3.76 -23.18
N GLU A 316 -28.22 -2.57 -22.78
CA GLU A 316 -28.20 -2.15 -21.37
C GLU A 316 -29.60 -2.20 -20.73
N TYR A 317 -30.62 -1.79 -21.50
CA TYR A 317 -32.01 -1.85 -21.06
C TYR A 317 -32.46 -3.28 -20.78
N GLU A 318 -32.14 -4.21 -21.70
CA GLU A 318 -32.44 -5.63 -21.51
C GLU A 318 -31.67 -6.23 -20.34
N ALA A 319 -30.40 -5.86 -20.17
CA ALA A 319 -29.57 -6.33 -19.06
C ALA A 319 -30.18 -5.96 -17.70
N ARG A 320 -30.59 -4.69 -17.52
CA ARG A 320 -31.19 -4.21 -16.26
C ARG A 320 -32.52 -4.90 -15.90
N ASN A 321 -33.30 -5.30 -16.90
CA ASN A 321 -34.59 -5.95 -16.70
C ASN A 321 -34.52 -7.48 -16.83
N HIS A 322 -33.32 -8.05 -17.01
CA HIS A 322 -33.16 -9.47 -17.27
C HIS A 322 -33.44 -10.28 -15.99
N PRO A 323 -34.24 -11.36 -16.05
CA PRO A 323 -34.61 -12.14 -14.84
C PRO A 323 -33.42 -12.83 -14.15
N MET A 324 -32.30 -12.98 -14.87
CA MET A 324 -31.06 -13.61 -14.38
C MET A 324 -29.97 -12.58 -14.04
N LYS A 325 -30.32 -11.30 -13.84
CA LYS A 325 -29.32 -10.21 -13.68
C LYS A 325 -28.35 -10.42 -12.52
N ASN A 326 -28.81 -10.99 -11.41
CA ASN A 326 -27.99 -11.29 -10.22
C ASN A 326 -27.45 -12.74 -10.25
N MET A 327 -27.46 -13.42 -11.42
CA MET A 327 -26.85 -14.74 -11.53
C MET A 327 -25.35 -14.61 -11.73
N LEU A 328 -24.59 -14.86 -10.67
CA LEU A 328 -23.14 -14.84 -10.68
C LEU A 328 -22.54 -16.01 -11.47
N ASN A 329 -21.53 -15.70 -12.29
CA ASN A 329 -20.64 -16.67 -12.93
C ASN A 329 -19.37 -16.90 -12.11
N LYS A 330 -18.86 -15.88 -11.41
CA LYS A 330 -17.71 -16.00 -10.50
C LYS A 330 -18.08 -15.51 -9.10
N ALA A 331 -17.70 -16.27 -8.09
CA ALA A 331 -17.79 -15.95 -6.67
C ALA A 331 -16.70 -16.72 -5.92
N LEU A 332 -16.29 -16.25 -4.74
CA LEU A 332 -15.45 -17.03 -3.84
C LEU A 332 -16.29 -18.13 -3.18
N GLY A 333 -15.75 -19.33 -3.01
CA GLY A 333 -16.48 -20.48 -2.50
C GLY A 333 -17.47 -21.04 -3.53
N ALA A 334 -18.67 -21.39 -3.09
CA ALA A 334 -19.76 -21.94 -3.91
C ALA A 334 -19.38 -23.16 -4.77
N GLY A 335 -18.34 -23.91 -4.38
CA GLY A 335 -17.83 -25.06 -5.12
C GLY A 335 -16.84 -24.73 -6.25
N ASN A 336 -16.44 -23.47 -6.40
CA ASN A 336 -15.44 -23.05 -7.40
C ASN A 336 -14.03 -23.47 -6.95
N GLN A 337 -13.43 -24.50 -7.55
CA GLN A 337 -12.09 -24.97 -7.16
C GLN A 337 -10.98 -23.94 -7.40
N PHE A 338 -11.12 -23.15 -8.47
CA PHE A 338 -10.19 -22.09 -8.83
C PHE A 338 -10.99 -20.82 -9.10
N VAL A 339 -10.41 -19.69 -8.72
CA VAL A 339 -10.97 -18.37 -8.97
C VAL A 339 -10.03 -17.58 -9.87
N ASP A 340 -10.51 -16.51 -10.49
CA ASP A 340 -9.73 -15.67 -11.38
C ASP A 340 -10.17 -14.23 -11.16
N PRO A 341 -9.59 -13.56 -10.14
CA PRO A 341 -10.00 -12.22 -9.76
C PRO A 341 -9.54 -11.20 -10.78
N GLN A 342 -10.34 -10.15 -10.94
CA GLN A 342 -9.88 -8.96 -11.62
C GLN A 342 -8.90 -8.25 -10.70
N VAL A 343 -7.68 -8.01 -11.16
CA VAL A 343 -6.68 -7.24 -10.42
C VAL A 343 -6.16 -6.11 -11.30
N LYS A 344 -6.20 -4.87 -10.79
CA LYS A 344 -5.78 -3.67 -11.51
C LYS A 344 -4.90 -2.81 -10.60
N GLU A 345 -3.88 -2.20 -11.17
CA GLU A 345 -3.10 -1.15 -10.52
C GLU A 345 -3.40 0.18 -11.23
N MET A 346 -3.61 1.24 -10.45
CA MET A 346 -3.84 2.57 -10.98
C MET A 346 -3.27 3.66 -10.07
N LYS A 347 -3.01 4.83 -10.65
CA LYS A 347 -2.72 6.04 -9.90
C LYS A 347 -4.02 6.68 -9.41
N PHE A 348 -3.93 7.39 -8.31
CA PHE A 348 -4.97 8.27 -7.80
C PHE A 348 -4.37 9.65 -7.57
N ASP A 349 -5.22 10.68 -7.55
CA ASP A 349 -4.83 12.07 -7.31
C ASP A 349 -5.66 12.63 -6.14
N SER A 350 -5.16 13.68 -5.48
CA SER A 350 -5.98 14.43 -4.52
C SER A 350 -7.24 14.96 -5.22
N GLY A 351 -8.38 14.88 -4.53
CA GLY A 351 -9.72 15.11 -5.07
C GLY A 351 -10.40 13.85 -5.62
N ASP A 352 -9.70 12.72 -5.74
CA ASP A 352 -10.36 11.45 -6.08
C ASP A 352 -11.27 10.99 -4.96
N ARG A 353 -12.48 10.56 -5.36
CA ARG A 353 -13.43 9.90 -4.47
C ARG A 353 -13.74 8.51 -4.99
N PHE A 354 -13.50 7.49 -4.17
CA PHE A 354 -13.83 6.11 -4.50
C PHE A 354 -15.09 5.66 -3.75
N LEU A 355 -15.88 4.83 -4.41
CA LEU A 355 -17.03 4.14 -3.84
C LEU A 355 -16.86 2.64 -4.04
N ILE A 356 -16.91 1.86 -2.96
CA ILE A 356 -17.05 0.40 -3.01
C ILE A 356 -18.47 0.09 -2.52
N CYS A 357 -19.27 -0.65 -3.28
CA CYS A 357 -20.65 -0.97 -2.88
C CYS A 357 -21.09 -2.38 -3.28
N SER A 358 -22.06 -2.93 -2.55
CA SER A 358 -22.76 -4.17 -2.90
C SER A 358 -23.85 -3.92 -3.95
N ASP A 359 -24.36 -5.00 -4.55
CA ASP A 359 -25.39 -4.92 -5.59
C ASP A 359 -26.65 -4.20 -5.10
N GLY A 360 -27.03 -4.34 -3.83
CA GLY A 360 -28.20 -3.71 -3.24
C GLY A 360 -28.20 -2.18 -3.24
N VAL A 361 -27.02 -1.55 -3.43
CA VAL A 361 -26.93 -0.12 -3.75
C VAL A 361 -27.29 0.13 -5.20
N THR A 362 -26.62 -0.56 -6.12
CA THR A 362 -26.71 -0.34 -7.58
C THR A 362 -28.01 -0.87 -8.20
N ASP A 363 -28.70 -1.76 -7.49
CA ASP A 363 -30.04 -2.24 -7.84
C ASP A 363 -31.13 -1.17 -7.61
N GLY A 364 -30.87 -0.23 -6.70
CA GLY A 364 -31.78 0.85 -6.34
C GLY A 364 -31.40 2.22 -6.88
N ILE A 365 -30.17 2.42 -7.33
CA ILE A 365 -29.62 3.72 -7.76
C ILE A 365 -28.93 3.54 -9.11
N LEU A 366 -29.30 4.35 -10.09
CA LEU A 366 -28.67 4.37 -11.40
C LEU A 366 -27.29 5.05 -11.35
N ASP A 367 -26.38 4.68 -12.25
CA ASP A 367 -25.03 5.27 -12.27
C ASP A 367 -25.06 6.81 -12.40
N SER A 368 -26.01 7.38 -13.15
CA SER A 368 -26.18 8.83 -13.27
C SER A 368 -26.62 9.51 -11.96
N GLU A 369 -27.48 8.83 -11.19
CA GLU A 369 -27.93 9.31 -9.87
C GLU A 369 -26.80 9.15 -8.85
N LEU A 370 -26.03 8.07 -8.98
CA LEU A 370 -24.84 7.83 -8.17
C LEU A 370 -23.77 8.89 -8.42
N GLU A 371 -23.54 9.27 -9.68
CA GLU A 371 -22.63 10.36 -10.04
C GLU A 371 -23.07 11.68 -9.40
N GLU A 372 -24.37 12.00 -9.40
CA GLU A 372 -24.91 13.17 -8.73
C GLU A 372 -24.70 13.12 -7.21
N LEU A 373 -24.97 11.97 -6.56
CA LEU A 373 -24.72 11.79 -5.14
C LEU A 373 -23.24 11.97 -4.78
N MET A 374 -22.35 11.39 -5.59
CA MET A 374 -20.89 11.48 -5.41
C MET A 374 -20.40 12.92 -5.57
N ARG A 375 -20.87 13.62 -6.62
CA ARG A 375 -20.61 15.04 -6.89
C ARG A 375 -21.07 15.96 -5.76
N ASN A 376 -22.21 15.66 -5.15
CA ASN A 376 -22.75 16.45 -4.05
C ASN A 376 -22.07 16.18 -2.68
N GLY A 377 -21.02 15.35 -2.64
CA GLY A 377 -20.34 15.05 -1.40
C GLY A 377 -21.11 14.09 -0.48
N SER A 378 -22.09 13.34 -1.00
CA SER A 378 -22.91 12.42 -0.20
C SER A 378 -22.03 11.37 0.48
N ASP A 379 -22.32 11.07 1.74
CA ASP A 379 -21.60 10.03 2.48
C ASP A 379 -22.21 8.63 2.24
N SER A 380 -21.52 7.57 2.67
CA SER A 380 -22.02 6.20 2.48
C SER A 380 -23.38 5.97 3.13
N GLY A 381 -23.65 6.66 4.26
CA GLY A 381 -24.95 6.65 4.94
C GLY A 381 -26.09 7.11 4.04
N SER A 382 -25.89 8.26 3.40
CA SER A 382 -26.87 8.86 2.50
C SER A 382 -27.13 8.01 1.25
N ILE A 383 -26.08 7.41 0.69
CA ILE A 383 -26.18 6.50 -0.47
C ILE A 383 -26.97 5.24 -0.09
N VAL A 384 -26.62 4.58 1.02
CA VAL A 384 -27.32 3.38 1.48
C VAL A 384 -28.78 3.69 1.83
N GLU A 385 -29.06 4.80 2.50
CA GLU A 385 -30.44 5.21 2.81
C GLU A 385 -31.25 5.43 1.52
N CYS A 386 -30.65 6.06 0.50
CA CYS A 386 -31.30 6.22 -0.80
C CYS A 386 -31.63 4.85 -1.44
N ALA A 387 -30.65 3.95 -1.49
CA ALA A 387 -30.82 2.61 -2.08
C ALA A 387 -31.90 1.78 -1.38
N VAL A 388 -31.88 1.77 -0.04
CA VAL A 388 -32.89 1.08 0.78
C VAL A 388 -34.27 1.71 0.60
N ARG A 389 -34.32 3.04 0.41
CA ARG A 389 -35.59 3.75 0.17
C ARG A 389 -36.22 3.39 -1.17
N VAL A 390 -35.42 3.32 -2.24
CA VAL A 390 -35.88 3.07 -3.61
C VAL A 390 -36.16 1.59 -3.87
N SER A 391 -35.20 0.70 -3.56
CA SER A 391 -35.33 -0.75 -3.74
C SER A 391 -35.57 -1.44 -2.41
N GLY A 392 -34.58 -1.43 -1.51
CA GLY A 392 -34.62 -2.09 -0.20
C GLY A 392 -34.90 -3.59 -0.25
N ARG A 393 -34.70 -4.24 -1.40
CA ARG A 393 -34.96 -5.67 -1.59
C ARG A 393 -33.84 -6.54 -1.05
N ASP A 394 -32.61 -6.03 -1.10
CA ASP A 394 -31.43 -6.72 -0.61
C ASP A 394 -30.72 -5.94 0.51
N ASN A 395 -29.68 -6.56 1.08
CA ASN A 395 -28.71 -5.87 1.90
C ASN A 395 -28.00 -4.79 1.07
N ALA A 396 -27.65 -3.66 1.69
CA ALA A 396 -27.03 -2.56 1.00
C ALA A 396 -25.84 -2.05 1.80
N THR A 397 -24.66 -2.09 1.17
CA THR A 397 -23.40 -1.72 1.80
C THR A 397 -22.61 -0.80 0.89
N ALA A 398 -22.02 0.24 1.47
CA ALA A 398 -21.18 1.20 0.77
C ALA A 398 -20.00 1.65 1.64
N ILE A 399 -18.85 1.86 1.01
CA ILE A 399 -17.68 2.55 1.55
C ILE A 399 -17.37 3.71 0.62
N ILE A 400 -17.25 4.91 1.18
CA ILE A 400 -16.70 6.09 0.52
C ILE A 400 -15.28 6.31 1.03
N ILE A 401 -14.36 6.58 0.10
CA ILE A 401 -12.95 6.89 0.37
C ILE A 401 -12.63 8.18 -0.37
N ASP A 402 -12.31 9.23 0.37
CA ASP A 402 -11.94 10.54 -0.13
C ASP A 402 -10.42 10.72 -0.01
N ILE A 403 -9.76 11.05 -1.13
CA ILE A 403 -8.33 11.40 -1.16
C ILE A 403 -8.22 12.92 -1.11
N LEU A 404 -7.72 13.46 0.00
CA LEU A 404 -7.63 14.89 0.25
C LEU A 404 -6.19 15.39 0.15
#